data_AF-Q586Q2-F1
#
_entry.id   AF-Q586Q2-F1
#
_cell.length_a   1.000
_cell.length_b   1.000
_cell.length_c   1.000
_cell.angle_alpha   90.00
_cell.angle_beta   90.00
_cell.angle_gamma   90.00
#
_symmetry.space_group_name_H-M   'P 1'
#
loop_
_entity.id
_entity.type
_entity.pdbx_description
1 polymer ?
#
loop_
_entity_poly.entity_id
_entity_poly.type
_entity_poly.pdbx_seq_one_letter_code
_entity_poly.pdbx_strand_id
1 'polypeptide(L)'
;MIFGSEPPLYLKPVGRRGLRRHEADELQHYPNYVHPVCQQPDSAAYISEPYRLHPALKAVHELRHQQNEGRERQRIIRANRMMRVVERNADLKVRRDMEFEREQEHWKKVAGVSTRNEPSNGLDTVTLQCRTAEARQAMEYKEAVGKSLYYARQKQLAGRRDVHGYNIISGEPLKPIIVPPLPPPISTAEDSHSHQ
;
A
#
# COMPACT_ATOMS: atom_id res chain seq x y z
N MET A 1 -67.70 21.77 -51.65
CA MET A 1 -66.32 21.75 -52.18
C MET A 1 -65.40 21.25 -51.09
N ILE A 2 -65.04 19.96 -51.11
CA ILE A 2 -63.97 19.39 -50.28
C ILE A 2 -63.15 18.54 -51.26
N PHE A 3 -62.03 19.09 -51.70
CA PHE A 3 -61.13 18.47 -52.66
C PHE A 3 -60.18 17.49 -51.95
N GLY A 4 -60.15 16.26 -52.47
CA GLY A 4 -59.04 15.33 -52.62
C GLY A 4 -57.93 15.27 -51.56
N SER A 5 -57.97 14.24 -50.72
CA SER A 5 -56.81 13.69 -50.00
C SER A 5 -56.14 12.57 -50.81
N GLU A 6 -55.93 12.76 -52.12
CA GLU A 6 -55.17 11.79 -52.91
C GLU A 6 -53.67 11.95 -52.61
N PRO A 7 -52.98 10.90 -52.16
CA PRO A 7 -51.56 10.96 -51.90
C PRO A 7 -50.81 11.23 -53.22
N PRO A 8 -49.73 12.02 -53.20
CA PRO A 8 -48.97 12.32 -54.39
C PRO A 8 -48.53 11.03 -55.12
N LEU A 9 -48.90 10.92 -56.39
CA LEU A 9 -48.75 9.75 -57.28
C LEU A 9 -47.30 9.28 -57.54
N TYR A 10 -46.30 9.77 -56.80
CA TYR A 10 -44.88 9.47 -57.01
C TYR A 10 -44.27 8.47 -56.01
N LEU A 11 -45.03 7.94 -55.05
CA LEU A 11 -44.52 6.93 -54.11
C LEU A 11 -45.07 5.54 -54.46
N LYS A 12 -44.16 4.58 -54.71
CA LYS A 12 -44.54 3.17 -54.83
C LYS A 12 -45.27 2.76 -53.55
N PRO A 13 -46.43 2.08 -53.64
CA PRO A 13 -47.12 1.61 -52.44
C PRO A 13 -46.17 0.76 -51.61
N VAL A 14 -45.94 1.16 -50.36
CA VAL A 14 -45.13 0.40 -49.42
C VAL A 14 -45.86 -0.91 -49.18
N GLY A 15 -45.20 -2.04 -49.48
CA GLY A 15 -45.77 -3.36 -49.24
C GLY A 15 -46.15 -3.50 -47.76
N ARG A 16 -47.37 -3.97 -47.49
CA ARG A 16 -47.94 -4.13 -46.13
C ARG A 16 -47.33 -5.28 -45.33
N ARG A 17 -46.03 -5.58 -45.51
CA ARG A 17 -45.39 -6.70 -44.82
C ARG A 17 -45.12 -6.30 -43.37
N GLY A 18 -46.04 -6.69 -42.49
CA GLY A 18 -45.95 -6.46 -41.05
C GLY A 18 -46.44 -5.09 -40.56
N LEU A 19 -46.91 -4.20 -41.43
CA LEU A 19 -47.47 -2.90 -41.02
C LEU A 19 -49.00 -2.91 -41.11
N ARG A 20 -49.66 -2.25 -40.16
CA ARG A 20 -51.10 -1.96 -40.27
C ARG A 20 -51.33 -0.99 -41.43
N ARG A 21 -52.56 -0.97 -41.95
CA ARG A 21 -52.91 -0.09 -43.09
C ARG A 21 -52.56 1.38 -42.79
N HIS A 22 -52.95 1.88 -41.61
CA HIS A 22 -52.67 3.25 -41.19
C HIS A 22 -51.17 3.54 -41.01
N GLU A 23 -50.39 2.60 -40.46
CA GLU A 23 -48.92 2.74 -40.33
C GLU A 23 -48.25 2.82 -41.71
N ALA A 24 -48.71 1.99 -42.66
CA ALA A 24 -48.23 2.02 -44.04
C ALA A 24 -48.66 3.30 -44.77
N ASP A 25 -49.83 3.83 -44.44
CA ASP A 25 -50.34 5.08 -44.99
C ASP A 25 -49.52 6.26 -44.43
N GLU A 26 -49.17 6.30 -43.14
CA GLU A 26 -48.29 7.34 -42.58
C GLU A 26 -46.95 7.45 -43.31
N LEU A 27 -46.36 6.32 -43.69
CA LEU A 27 -45.10 6.29 -44.44
C LEU A 27 -45.22 6.86 -45.88
N GLN A 28 -46.43 6.94 -46.42
CA GLN A 28 -46.71 7.48 -47.77
C GLN A 28 -47.14 8.95 -47.74
N HIS A 29 -47.41 9.50 -46.55
CA HIS A 29 -47.80 10.89 -46.38
C HIS A 29 -46.58 11.77 -46.04
N TYR A 30 -46.81 13.08 -46.00
CA TYR A 30 -45.78 14.05 -45.66
C TYR A 30 -45.26 13.85 -44.22
N PRO A 31 -43.99 14.20 -43.93
CA PRO A 31 -43.46 14.16 -42.57
C PRO A 31 -44.35 14.99 -41.63
N ASN A 32 -44.69 14.43 -40.46
CA ASN A 32 -45.66 14.92 -39.47
C ASN A 32 -47.15 14.65 -39.74
N TYR A 33 -47.49 13.91 -40.80
CA TYR A 33 -48.85 13.36 -40.91
C TYR A 33 -49.07 12.32 -39.81
N VAL A 34 -50.12 12.51 -39.01
CA VAL A 34 -50.58 11.55 -37.99
C VAL A 34 -51.89 10.97 -38.49
N HIS A 35 -51.92 9.67 -38.75
CA HIS A 35 -53.13 9.02 -39.19
C HIS A 35 -54.14 9.00 -38.03
N PRO A 36 -55.42 9.35 -38.24
CA PRO A 36 -56.43 9.42 -37.17
C PRO A 36 -56.74 8.07 -36.48
N VAL A 37 -56.15 6.98 -36.97
CA VAL A 37 -56.33 5.61 -36.47
C VAL A 37 -55.03 5.07 -35.87
N CYS A 38 -53.92 5.82 -35.96
CA CYS A 38 -52.68 5.42 -35.31
C CYS A 38 -52.87 5.43 -33.80
N GLN A 39 -52.50 4.29 -33.21
CA GLN A 39 -52.60 4.11 -31.78
C GLN A 39 -51.51 4.93 -31.13
N GLN A 40 -51.90 5.97 -30.39
CA GLN A 40 -50.98 6.69 -29.51
C GLN A 40 -50.59 5.77 -28.34
N PRO A 41 -49.34 5.83 -27.86
CA PRO A 41 -48.88 5.01 -26.73
C PRO A 41 -49.73 5.18 -25.47
N ASP A 42 -50.35 6.35 -25.31
CA ASP A 42 -51.21 6.70 -24.17
C ASP A 42 -52.67 6.27 -24.36
N SER A 43 -53.04 5.73 -25.53
CA SER A 43 -54.42 5.31 -25.80
C SER A 43 -54.76 4.00 -25.09
N ALA A 44 -55.99 3.89 -24.58
CA ALA A 44 -56.48 2.67 -23.93
C ALA A 44 -56.48 1.43 -24.84
N ALA A 45 -56.43 1.62 -26.17
CA ALA A 45 -56.37 0.56 -27.17
C ALA A 45 -54.95 0.31 -27.71
N TYR A 46 -53.92 0.95 -27.16
CA TYR A 46 -52.54 0.77 -27.60
C TYR A 46 -52.05 -0.66 -27.35
N ILE A 47 -51.59 -1.32 -28.41
CA ILE A 47 -50.95 -2.63 -28.33
C ILE A 47 -49.50 -2.43 -28.74
N SER A 48 -48.55 -2.69 -27.84
CA SER A 48 -47.13 -2.58 -28.17
C SER A 48 -46.77 -3.56 -29.29
N GLU A 49 -45.79 -3.17 -30.13
CA GLU A 49 -45.29 -4.00 -31.23
C GLU A 49 -45.01 -5.48 -30.87
N PRO A 50 -44.34 -5.80 -29.75
CA PRO A 50 -44.10 -7.21 -29.39
C PRO A 50 -45.41 -7.98 -29.14
N TYR A 51 -46.42 -7.37 -28.51
CA TYR A 51 -47.74 -7.99 -28.32
C TYR A 51 -48.51 -8.11 -29.65
N ARG A 52 -48.31 -7.17 -30.57
CA ARG A 52 -48.94 -7.19 -31.91
C ARG A 52 -48.37 -8.31 -32.77
N LEU A 53 -47.05 -8.47 -32.80
CA LEU A 53 -46.35 -9.49 -33.59
C LEU A 53 -46.48 -10.89 -33.00
N HIS A 54 -46.64 -10.99 -31.68
CA HIS A 54 -46.81 -12.26 -30.98
C HIS A 54 -48.04 -12.22 -30.08
N PRO A 55 -49.24 -12.54 -30.62
CA PRO A 55 -50.49 -12.52 -29.86
C PRO A 55 -50.49 -13.47 -28.65
N ALA A 56 -49.60 -14.46 -28.63
CA ALA A 56 -49.41 -15.38 -27.52
C ALA A 56 -48.54 -14.81 -26.38
N LEU A 57 -47.79 -13.72 -26.62
CA LEU A 57 -47.08 -13.03 -25.54
C LEU A 57 -48.10 -12.33 -24.65
N LYS A 58 -48.32 -12.87 -23.47
CA LYS A 58 -49.02 -12.17 -22.38
C LYS A 58 -48.04 -11.26 -21.65
N ALA A 59 -48.53 -10.23 -20.95
CA ALA A 59 -47.69 -9.36 -20.12
C ALA A 59 -46.84 -10.11 -19.07
N VAL A 60 -47.31 -11.28 -18.64
CA VAL A 60 -46.56 -12.19 -17.78
C VAL A 60 -45.24 -12.65 -18.43
N HIS A 61 -45.20 -12.83 -19.75
CA HIS A 61 -43.99 -13.25 -20.46
C HIS A 61 -42.93 -12.15 -20.51
N GLU A 62 -43.31 -10.89 -20.72
CA GLU A 62 -42.37 -9.76 -20.65
C GLU A 62 -41.79 -9.61 -19.24
N LEU A 63 -42.65 -9.70 -18.23
CA LEU A 63 -42.21 -9.64 -16.83
C LEU A 63 -41.27 -10.80 -16.47
N ARG A 64 -41.54 -12.01 -16.98
CA ARG A 64 -40.66 -13.17 -16.81
C ARG A 64 -39.33 -12.99 -17.54
N HIS A 65 -39.35 -12.39 -18.73
CA HIS A 65 -38.14 -12.07 -19.50
C HIS A 65 -37.26 -11.08 -18.73
N GLN A 66 -37.83 -9.97 -18.27
CA GLN A 66 -37.11 -8.97 -17.46
C GLN A 66 -36.53 -9.57 -16.18
N GLN A 67 -37.28 -10.45 -15.50
CA GLN A 67 -36.78 -11.18 -14.34
C GLN A 67 -35.61 -12.10 -14.68
N ASN A 68 -35.67 -12.81 -15.81
CA ASN A 68 -34.61 -13.69 -16.27
C ASN A 68 -33.35 -12.90 -16.65
N GLU A 69 -33.49 -11.82 -17.41
CA GLU A 69 -32.37 -10.91 -17.73
C GLU A 69 -31.75 -10.33 -16.44
N GLY A 70 -32.58 -9.93 -15.47
CA GLY A 70 -32.12 -9.46 -14.17
C GLY A 70 -31.33 -10.53 -13.41
N ARG A 71 -31.78 -11.78 -13.43
CA ARG A 71 -31.08 -12.93 -12.82
C ARG A 71 -29.77 -13.24 -13.54
N GLU A 72 -29.74 -13.19 -14.87
CA GLU A 72 -28.52 -13.43 -15.66
C GLU A 72 -27.47 -12.36 -15.40
N ARG A 73 -27.86 -11.08 -15.39
CA ARG A 73 -26.98 -9.97 -15.01
C ARG A 73 -26.40 -10.17 -13.61
N GLN A 74 -27.23 -10.56 -12.65
CA GLN A 74 -26.76 -10.84 -11.29
C GLN A 74 -25.79 -12.03 -11.23
N ARG A 75 -26.03 -13.10 -12.00
CA ARG A 75 -25.13 -14.26 -12.10
C ARG A 75 -23.76 -13.85 -12.65
N ILE A 76 -23.73 -13.07 -13.73
CA ILE A 76 -22.50 -12.56 -14.33
C ILE A 76 -21.73 -11.68 -13.34
N ILE A 77 -22.42 -10.76 -12.65
CA ILE A 77 -21.79 -9.90 -11.64
C ILE A 77 -21.17 -10.73 -10.51
N ARG A 78 -21.89 -11.75 -10.02
CA ARG A 78 -21.38 -12.65 -8.96
C ARG A 78 -20.17 -13.46 -9.42
N ALA A 79 -20.24 -14.03 -10.63
CA ALA A 79 -19.12 -14.78 -11.22
C ALA A 79 -17.88 -13.89 -11.37
N ASN A 80 -18.03 -12.68 -11.92
CA ASN A 80 -16.93 -11.73 -12.09
C ASN A 80 -16.33 -11.30 -10.74
N ARG A 81 -17.17 -11.08 -9.71
CA ARG A 81 -16.68 -10.79 -8.35
C ARG A 81 -15.89 -11.96 -7.77
N MET A 82 -16.36 -13.19 -7.95
CA MET A 82 -15.67 -14.39 -7.48
C MET A 82 -14.31 -14.54 -8.16
N MET A 83 -14.24 -14.37 -9.49
CA MET A 83 -12.98 -14.45 -10.24
C MET A 83 -11.96 -13.42 -9.75
N ARG A 84 -12.36 -12.16 -9.53
CA ARG A 84 -11.47 -11.12 -8.98
C ARG A 84 -10.94 -11.46 -7.58
N VAL A 85 -11.73 -12.13 -6.75
CA VAL A 85 -11.29 -12.57 -5.41
C VAL A 85 -10.27 -13.71 -5.54
N VAL A 86 -10.50 -14.66 -6.44
CA VAL A 86 -9.58 -15.76 -6.71
C VAL A 86 -8.24 -15.22 -7.23
N GLU A 87 -8.26 -14.31 -8.22
CA GLU A 87 -7.06 -13.66 -8.77
C GLU A 87 -6.28 -12.93 -7.68
N ARG A 88 -6.95 -12.10 -6.87
CA ARG A 88 -6.31 -11.39 -5.76
C ARG A 88 -5.67 -12.33 -4.74
N ASN A 89 -6.35 -13.43 -4.41
CA ASN A 89 -5.82 -14.41 -3.47
C ASN A 89 -4.60 -15.14 -4.05
N ALA A 90 -4.58 -15.42 -5.35
CA ALA A 90 -3.42 -15.97 -6.04
C ALA A 90 -2.23 -14.99 -6.00
N ASP A 91 -2.45 -13.72 -6.32
CA ASP A 91 -1.42 -12.67 -6.25
C ASP A 91 -0.85 -12.51 -4.84
N LEU A 92 -1.72 -12.53 -3.81
CA LEU A 92 -1.28 -12.45 -2.41
C LEU A 92 -0.45 -13.67 -2.00
N LYS A 93 -0.80 -14.86 -2.50
CA LYS A 93 -0.01 -16.07 -2.26
C LYS A 93 1.39 -15.94 -2.86
N VAL A 94 1.49 -15.52 -4.12
CA VAL A 94 2.77 -15.29 -4.81
C VAL A 94 3.63 -14.26 -4.05
N ARG A 95 3.04 -13.17 -3.54
CA ARG A 95 3.78 -12.19 -2.73
C ARG A 95 4.33 -12.78 -1.43
N ARG A 96 3.54 -13.57 -0.71
CA ARG A 96 3.99 -14.24 0.52
C ARG A 96 5.12 -15.22 0.24
N ASP A 97 5.02 -15.98 -0.84
CA ASP A 97 6.05 -16.95 -1.24
C ASP A 97 7.37 -16.22 -1.56
N MET A 98 7.30 -15.09 -2.31
CA MET A 98 8.49 -14.26 -2.59
C MET A 98 9.09 -13.61 -1.33
N GLU A 99 8.27 -13.14 -0.39
CA GLU A 99 8.74 -12.57 0.88
C GLU A 99 9.43 -13.64 1.73
N PHE A 100 8.85 -14.84 1.79
CA PHE A 100 9.44 -15.97 2.49
C PHE A 100 10.80 -16.37 1.89
N GLU A 101 10.92 -16.40 0.55
CA GLU A 101 12.20 -16.65 -0.13
C GLU A 101 13.26 -15.59 0.21
N ARG A 102 12.89 -14.29 0.22
CA ARG A 102 13.81 -13.20 0.62
C ARG A 102 14.26 -13.34 2.07
N GLU A 103 13.35 -13.69 2.98
CA GLU A 103 13.69 -13.93 4.37
C GLU A 103 14.64 -15.12 4.48
N GLN A 104 14.38 -16.23 3.78
CA GLN A 104 15.28 -17.39 3.77
C GLN A 104 16.67 -17.02 3.24
N GLU A 105 16.77 -16.21 2.19
CA GLU A 105 18.05 -15.71 1.70
C GLU A 105 18.75 -14.79 2.71
N HIS A 106 18.01 -13.90 3.36
CA HIS A 106 18.53 -13.04 4.42
C HIS A 106 19.05 -13.88 5.60
N TRP A 107 18.26 -14.85 6.06
CA TRP A 107 18.65 -15.78 7.10
C TRP A 107 19.84 -16.63 6.69
N LYS A 108 19.98 -17.06 5.43
CA LYS A 108 21.19 -17.75 4.95
C LYS A 108 22.42 -16.85 4.94
N LYS A 109 22.27 -15.56 4.60
CA LYS A 109 23.36 -14.58 4.68
C LYS A 109 23.76 -14.30 6.13
N VAL A 110 22.80 -14.27 7.05
CA VAL A 110 23.04 -14.05 8.48
C VAL A 110 23.53 -15.34 9.17
N ALA A 111 23.02 -16.51 8.76
CA ALA A 111 23.40 -17.82 9.28
C ALA A 111 24.80 -18.18 8.79
N GLY A 112 25.79 -17.86 9.61
CA GLY A 112 27.21 -18.00 9.27
C GLY A 112 27.96 -16.70 9.53
N VAL A 113 27.28 -15.55 9.37
CA VAL A 113 27.69 -14.26 9.94
C VAL A 113 27.20 -14.17 11.39
N SER A 114 27.44 -15.24 12.14
CA SER A 114 27.59 -15.12 13.57
C SER A 114 28.86 -14.29 13.79
N THR A 115 28.76 -12.98 13.59
CA THR A 115 29.40 -12.07 14.51
C THR A 115 28.87 -12.49 15.87
N ARG A 116 29.59 -13.41 16.52
CA ARG A 116 29.56 -13.58 17.97
C ARG A 116 29.42 -12.17 18.54
N ASN A 117 28.64 -12.01 19.60
CA ASN A 117 28.59 -10.79 20.40
C ASN A 117 29.97 -10.51 21.03
N GLU A 118 30.99 -10.34 20.20
CA GLU A 118 32.30 -9.84 20.52
C GLU A 118 32.13 -8.34 20.33
N PRO A 119 31.90 -7.58 21.42
CA PRO A 119 32.14 -6.16 21.35
C PRO A 119 33.53 -5.97 20.75
N SER A 120 33.68 -4.96 19.89
CA SER A 120 34.96 -4.57 19.26
C SER A 120 36.14 -4.49 20.25
N ASN A 121 35.88 -4.45 21.55
CA ASN A 121 36.85 -4.41 22.63
C ASN A 121 37.38 -5.79 23.10
N GLY A 122 36.95 -6.93 22.52
CA GLY A 122 37.42 -8.27 22.93
C GLY A 122 36.93 -8.75 24.31
N LEU A 123 35.90 -8.10 24.83
CA LEU A 123 35.31 -8.35 26.15
C LEU A 123 34.17 -9.36 26.01
N ASP A 124 34.17 -10.41 26.82
CA ASP A 124 33.07 -11.36 26.86
C ASP A 124 31.89 -10.71 27.58
N THR A 125 30.78 -10.48 26.88
CA THR A 125 29.61 -9.77 27.43
C THR A 125 28.92 -10.54 28.55
N VAL A 126 29.15 -11.85 28.67
CA VAL A 126 28.54 -12.68 29.69
C VAL A 126 29.37 -12.70 30.97
N THR A 127 30.69 -12.89 30.85
CA THR A 127 31.58 -13.00 32.03
C THR A 127 32.21 -11.67 32.43
N LEU A 128 32.11 -10.64 31.58
CA LEU A 128 32.81 -9.36 31.69
C LEU A 128 34.34 -9.49 31.73
N GLN A 129 34.88 -10.63 31.26
CA GLN A 129 36.32 -10.88 31.19
C GLN A 129 36.84 -10.61 29.77
N CYS A 130 38.05 -10.04 29.67
CA CYS A 130 38.73 -9.88 28.40
C CYS A 130 39.33 -11.22 27.95
N ARG A 131 39.09 -11.62 26.71
CA ARG A 131 39.59 -12.91 26.18
C ARG A 131 41.07 -12.87 25.83
N THR A 132 41.54 -11.74 25.28
CA THR A 132 42.94 -11.56 24.86
C THR A 132 43.67 -10.64 25.83
N ALA A 133 44.99 -10.84 25.96
CA ALA A 133 45.85 -9.99 26.77
C ALA A 133 45.87 -8.54 26.23
N GLU A 134 45.83 -8.38 24.91
CA GLU A 134 45.74 -7.08 24.23
C GLU A 134 44.43 -6.34 24.57
N ALA A 135 43.29 -7.03 24.54
CA ALA A 135 42.00 -6.45 24.95
C ALA A 135 42.03 -5.99 26.41
N ARG A 136 42.68 -6.78 27.28
CA ARG A 136 42.86 -6.42 28.69
C ARG A 136 43.71 -5.17 28.85
N GLN A 137 44.85 -5.08 28.17
CA GLN A 137 45.71 -3.89 28.20
C GLN A 137 44.99 -2.66 27.65
N ALA A 138 44.25 -2.80 26.54
CA ALA A 138 43.46 -1.72 25.96
C ALA A 138 42.36 -1.22 26.92
N MET A 139 41.68 -2.13 27.62
CA MET A 139 40.69 -1.79 28.64
C MET A 139 41.33 -1.09 29.84
N GLU A 140 42.43 -1.62 30.37
CA GLU A 140 43.18 -1.03 31.49
C GLU A 140 43.70 0.38 31.13
N TYR A 141 44.19 0.57 29.90
CA TYR A 141 44.59 1.89 29.38
C TYR A 141 43.40 2.84 29.28
N LYS A 142 42.28 2.42 28.68
CA LYS A 142 41.05 3.23 28.59
C LYS A 142 40.56 3.65 29.97
N GLU A 143 40.58 2.75 30.95
CA GLU A 143 40.23 3.05 32.33
C GLU A 143 41.20 4.05 32.98
N ALA A 144 42.51 3.87 32.79
CA ALA A 144 43.52 4.77 33.32
C ALA A 144 43.43 6.17 32.72
N VAL A 145 43.23 6.27 31.39
CA VAL A 145 42.95 7.54 30.71
C VAL A 145 41.67 8.17 31.26
N GLY A 146 40.58 7.40 31.37
CA GLY A 146 39.31 7.86 31.91
C GLY A 146 39.42 8.42 33.33
N LYS A 147 40.15 7.72 34.21
CA LYS A 147 40.44 8.19 35.57
C LYS A 147 41.26 9.48 35.57
N SER A 148 42.31 9.56 34.75
CA SER A 148 43.15 10.77 34.66
C SER A 148 42.33 12.00 34.23
N LEU A 149 41.49 11.86 33.20
CA LEU A 149 40.62 12.94 32.70
C LEU A 149 39.54 13.31 33.73
N TYR A 150 38.96 12.33 34.40
CA TYR A 150 37.97 12.56 35.45
C TYR A 150 38.54 13.40 36.60
N TYR A 151 39.70 13.02 37.14
CA TYR A 151 40.33 13.76 38.24
C TYR A 151 40.86 15.13 37.78
N ALA A 152 41.37 15.26 36.55
CA ALA A 152 41.74 16.55 35.97
C ALA A 152 40.53 17.49 35.88
N ARG A 153 39.38 16.98 35.44
CA ARG A 153 38.12 17.73 35.41
C ARG A 153 37.66 18.13 36.81
N GLN A 154 37.72 17.21 37.78
CA GLN A 154 37.37 17.53 39.16
C GLN A 154 38.26 18.64 39.74
N LYS A 155 39.58 18.58 39.49
CA LYS A 155 40.53 19.62 39.89
C LYS A 155 40.18 20.99 39.28
N GLN A 156 39.81 21.02 38.00
CA GLN A 156 39.37 22.25 37.32
C GLN A 156 38.05 22.79 37.90
N LEU A 157 37.08 21.93 38.17
CA LEU A 157 35.78 22.32 38.73
C LEU A 157 35.92 22.85 40.16
N ALA A 158 36.76 22.22 40.99
CA ALA A 158 37.08 22.69 42.33
C ALA A 158 37.70 24.09 42.28
N GLY A 159 38.68 24.32 41.40
CA GLY A 159 39.31 25.64 41.25
C GLY A 159 38.37 26.75 40.75
N ARG A 160 37.28 26.41 40.05
CA ARG A 160 36.27 27.38 39.60
C ARG A 160 35.21 27.70 40.65
N ARG A 161 34.82 26.71 41.46
CA ARG A 161 33.80 26.90 42.51
C ARG A 161 34.38 27.58 43.75
N ASP A 162 35.61 27.23 44.11
CA ASP A 162 36.15 27.58 45.41
C ASP A 162 37.24 28.67 45.28
N VAL A 163 36.80 29.91 45.03
CA VAL A 163 37.70 31.09 44.94
C VAL A 163 38.51 31.29 46.23
N HIS A 164 37.96 30.86 47.37
CA HIS A 164 38.53 31.11 48.69
C HIS A 164 39.60 30.07 49.11
N GLY A 165 39.67 28.90 48.48
CA GLY A 165 40.66 27.86 48.80
C GLY A 165 40.40 27.05 50.08
N TYR A 166 39.28 27.27 50.76
CA TYR A 166 38.86 26.51 51.95
C TYR A 166 37.36 26.15 51.87
N ASN A 167 36.96 25.15 52.65
CA ASN A 167 35.55 24.79 52.77
C ASN A 167 34.82 25.84 53.63
N ILE A 168 33.86 26.55 53.05
CA ILE A 168 33.13 27.64 53.73
C ILE A 168 32.39 27.15 54.99
N ILE A 169 32.00 25.86 55.03
CA ILE A 169 31.24 25.30 56.15
C ILE A 169 32.15 24.90 57.32
N SER A 170 33.28 24.23 57.06
CA SER A 170 34.16 23.71 58.12
C SER A 170 35.35 24.62 58.44
N GLY A 171 35.70 25.56 57.56
CA GLY A 171 36.92 26.36 57.65
C GLY A 171 38.20 25.59 57.34
N GLU A 172 38.11 24.29 57.05
CA GLU A 172 39.28 23.45 56.74
C GLU A 172 39.78 23.71 55.30
N PRO A 173 41.10 23.59 55.07
CA PRO A 173 41.65 23.65 53.72
C PRO A 173 41.06 22.53 52.85
N LEU A 174 40.78 22.84 51.59
CA LEU A 174 40.24 21.84 50.66
C LEU A 174 41.24 20.71 50.45
N LYS A 175 40.75 19.47 50.49
CA LYS A 175 41.59 18.29 50.24
C LYS A 175 42.14 18.37 48.81
N PRO A 176 43.46 18.27 48.61
CA PRO A 176 44.05 18.38 47.28
C PRO A 176 43.59 17.19 46.41
N ILE A 177 43.01 17.49 45.26
CA ILE A 177 42.64 16.48 44.26
C ILE A 177 43.93 16.06 43.54
N ILE A 178 44.42 14.86 43.84
CA ILE A 178 45.58 14.26 43.18
C ILE A 178 45.12 13.65 41.86
N VAL A 179 45.63 14.19 40.76
CA VAL A 179 45.35 13.67 39.41
C VAL A 179 46.37 12.58 39.11
N PRO A 180 45.96 11.34 38.82
CA PRO A 180 46.89 10.29 38.44
C PRO A 180 47.57 10.65 37.12
N PRO A 181 48.83 10.23 36.90
CA PRO A 181 49.53 10.49 35.66
C PRO A 181 48.81 9.85 34.47
N LEU A 182 48.91 10.49 33.29
CA LEU A 182 48.42 9.88 32.06
C LEU A 182 49.23 8.60 31.79
N PRO A 183 48.59 7.46 31.48
CA PRO A 183 49.33 6.26 31.08
C PRO A 183 50.08 6.52 29.76
N PRO A 184 51.26 5.90 29.55
CA PRO A 184 51.95 5.96 28.27
C PRO A 184 51.09 5.31 27.18
N PRO A 185 51.15 5.79 25.92
CA PRO A 185 50.41 5.21 24.82
C PRO A 185 50.78 3.72 24.68
N ILE A 186 49.78 2.86 24.50
CA ILE A 186 50.02 1.45 24.20
C ILE A 186 50.78 1.39 22.88
N SER A 187 52.00 0.85 22.89
CA SER A 187 52.74 0.54 21.68
C SER A 187 52.02 -0.60 20.96
N THR A 188 51.12 -0.28 20.04
CA THR A 188 50.63 -1.25 19.07
C THR A 188 51.82 -1.65 18.20
N ALA A 189 52.19 -2.93 18.19
CA ALA A 189 53.37 -3.46 17.50
C ALA A 189 53.33 -3.33 15.95
N GLU A 190 52.40 -2.57 15.40
CA GLU A 190 52.18 -2.39 13.97
C GLU A 190 53.01 -1.27 13.33
N ASP A 191 53.76 -0.47 14.09
CA ASP A 191 54.66 0.55 13.54
C ASP A 191 56.01 -0.01 13.00
N SER A 192 56.16 -1.34 12.92
CA SER A 192 57.38 -1.98 12.40
C SER A 192 57.43 -2.15 10.87
N HIS A 193 56.46 -1.62 10.10
CA HIS A 193 56.44 -1.72 8.63
C HIS A 193 56.71 -0.41 7.86
N SER A 194 57.28 0.60 8.49
CA SER A 194 57.68 1.84 7.78
C SER A 194 59.09 2.30 8.16
N HIS A 195 60.10 1.65 7.60
CA HIS A 195 61.34 2.26 7.09
C HIS A 195 62.39 1.18 6.81
N GLN A 196 62.90 1.22 5.57
CA GLN A 196 64.03 0.49 4.98
C GLN A 196 63.72 -0.85 4.33
#